data_AF-A0A943Y6W1-F1
#
_entry.id   AF-A0A943Y6W1-F1
#
_cell.length_a   1.000
_cell.length_b   1.000
_cell.length_c   1.000
_cell.angle_alpha   90.00
_cell.angle_beta   90.00
_cell.angle_gamma   90.00
#
_symmetry.space_group_name_H-M   'P 1'
#
loop_
_entity.id
_entity.type
_entity.pdbx_description
1 polymer ?
#
loop_
_entity_poly.entity_id
_entity_poly.type
_entity_poly.pdbx_seq_one_letter_code
_entity_poly.pdbx_strand_id
1 'polypeptide(L)'
;MDYNVQALFRDHINQFTIYIVEQKFAVGKGHDYFKQYIGEPNYIDSEYMAKNLILKIHQWIDKKIPSVAELIKLCFEGYSTTGILDIVVALTKLFSTQEHQAAGPNVIDPIIIQEGKVLKTYINQLVNLHKDSITRPAIIIVLKDNNFDRAKSLLSGSPDGIYIKFIRNNGNCELYKVINKGAENVQDFITSFSQQCFNTCSNTKHEILLNQEWAGDSKVRNYAPRLLKYRANLLCDEKNDIRLELSQCISALENELNVKNALSDHDTMLIKNFLCIAKLYRVFCNDYGGNDISQALELSSELKNEILKANVYKYAYFFKGKSIAEQNKCLQDAYQIFTKNNMFDNAIYCKNNELIRQFDSGSIQARLFADMIGEATGSVPGLVGMSHLYNNAGLAYMMTAQPDLAMEYFDNGLQYAKNPDRYVQKMAIECNRLILKSYYCDKIEFTEIKKLLIQIFDGMYEEKKLPFISSRYVMNLLIIASKCNSSWAAEIVQSYPVVDLINQGIKDNVIASGQLLMQIDYLNQKLSHLRFKEKCIIPSHVSSVTGKRKDFIKKSGLNPFYFCTWL
;
A
#
# COMPACT_ATOMS: atom_id res chain seq x y z
N MET A 1 19.55 -21.67 36.60
CA MET A 1 19.55 -20.55 35.65
C MET A 1 18.13 -20.42 35.15
N ASP A 2 17.44 -19.34 35.51
CA ASP A 2 16.07 -19.11 35.06
C ASP A 2 16.06 -18.90 33.55
N TYR A 3 15.39 -19.81 32.86
CA TYR A 3 15.22 -19.73 31.42
C TYR A 3 14.22 -18.61 31.13
N ASN A 4 14.68 -17.48 30.60
CA ASN A 4 13.81 -16.34 30.28
C ASN A 4 12.94 -16.65 29.06
N VAL A 5 11.78 -17.27 29.29
CA VAL A 5 10.79 -17.62 28.27
C VAL A 5 10.34 -16.40 27.46
N GLN A 6 10.20 -15.23 28.09
CA GLN A 6 9.78 -14.00 27.41
C GLN A 6 10.77 -13.56 26.33
N ALA A 7 12.07 -13.82 26.51
CA ALA A 7 13.08 -13.50 25.52
C ALA A 7 12.90 -14.27 24.20
N LEU A 8 12.19 -15.40 24.20
CA LEU A 8 11.90 -16.17 22.98
C LEU A 8 10.90 -15.47 22.05
N PHE A 9 10.05 -14.61 22.59
CA PHE A 9 8.95 -13.95 21.88
C PHE A 9 9.26 -12.50 21.49
N ARG A 10 10.53 -12.12 21.52
CA ARG A 10 10.98 -10.79 21.07
C ARG A 10 11.43 -10.85 19.62
N ASP A 11 11.05 -9.84 18.84
CA ASP A 11 11.48 -9.65 17.46
C ASP A 11 13.01 -9.58 17.39
N HIS A 12 13.63 -10.56 16.73
CA HIS A 12 15.07 -10.53 16.41
C HIS A 12 15.34 -10.08 14.97
N ILE A 13 14.28 -9.85 14.19
CA ILE A 13 14.35 -9.61 12.75
C ILE A 13 13.49 -8.37 12.46
N ASN A 14 13.93 -7.51 11.54
CA ASN A 14 13.15 -6.36 11.03
C ASN A 14 11.89 -6.78 10.23
N GLN A 15 11.34 -7.97 10.48
CA GLN A 15 10.24 -8.58 9.76
C GLN A 15 9.21 -9.14 10.74
N PHE A 16 7.94 -9.19 10.32
CA PHE A 16 6.86 -9.65 11.18
C PHE A 16 7.01 -11.14 11.43
N THR A 17 7.07 -11.52 12.71
CA THR A 17 7.32 -12.90 13.14
C THR A 17 6.17 -13.38 14.02
N ILE A 18 5.57 -14.51 13.64
CA ILE A 18 4.64 -15.25 14.49
C ILE A 18 5.38 -16.39 15.19
N TYR A 19 4.97 -16.71 16.41
CA TYR A 19 5.64 -17.69 17.26
C TYR A 19 4.77 -18.93 17.38
N ILE A 20 5.34 -20.10 17.11
CA ILE A 20 4.64 -21.39 17.24
C ILE A 20 5.33 -22.19 18.32
N VAL A 21 4.57 -22.61 19.33
CA VAL A 21 5.10 -23.43 20.43
C VAL A 21 4.51 -24.83 20.40
N GLU A 22 5.37 -25.83 20.61
CA GLU A 22 4.94 -27.20 20.89
C GLU A 22 4.06 -27.24 22.15
N GLN A 23 3.02 -28.08 22.16
CA GLN A 23 2.18 -28.25 23.36
C GLN A 23 3.03 -28.65 24.58
N LYS A 24 4.05 -29.50 24.38
CA LYS A 24 4.99 -29.90 25.44
C LYS A 24 5.79 -28.73 26.01
N PHE A 25 6.18 -27.77 25.18
CA PHE A 25 6.83 -26.54 25.66
C PHE A 25 5.87 -25.75 26.55
N ALA A 26 4.63 -25.54 26.10
CA ALA A 26 3.64 -24.73 26.79
C ALA A 26 3.24 -25.29 28.15
N VAL A 27 3.12 -26.61 28.30
CA VAL A 27 2.83 -27.26 29.60
C VAL A 27 4.07 -27.54 30.45
N GLY A 28 5.26 -27.46 29.86
CA GLY A 28 6.55 -27.68 30.51
C GLY A 28 7.25 -26.36 30.82
N LYS A 29 8.34 -26.07 30.09
CA LYS A 29 9.20 -24.90 30.34
C LYS A 29 8.46 -23.56 30.25
N GLY A 30 7.43 -23.48 29.42
CA GLY A 30 6.62 -22.27 29.23
C GLY A 30 5.43 -22.15 30.19
N HIS A 31 5.21 -23.12 31.09
CA HIS A 31 3.97 -23.21 31.88
C HIS A 31 3.65 -21.92 32.63
N ASP A 32 4.60 -21.42 33.42
CA ASP A 32 4.39 -20.22 34.24
C ASP A 32 4.12 -18.98 33.38
N TYR A 33 4.78 -18.88 32.22
CA TYR A 33 4.55 -17.80 31.26
C TYR A 33 3.15 -17.83 30.64
N PHE A 34 2.63 -19.00 30.25
CA PHE A 34 1.30 -19.09 29.65
C PHE A 34 0.19 -19.01 30.70
N LYS A 35 0.42 -19.55 31.89
CA LYS A 35 -0.55 -19.59 32.99
C LYS A 35 -1.02 -18.20 33.41
N GLN A 36 -0.14 -17.20 33.38
CA GLN A 36 -0.49 -15.82 33.75
C GLN A 36 -1.51 -15.15 32.81
N TYR A 37 -1.68 -15.69 31.59
CA TYR A 37 -2.63 -15.14 30.60
C TYR A 37 -3.95 -15.92 30.57
N ILE A 38 -4.07 -17.06 31.25
CA ILE A 38 -5.31 -17.84 31.24
C ILE A 38 -6.43 -17.02 31.89
N GLY A 39 -7.53 -16.82 31.16
CA GLY A 39 -8.65 -15.98 31.58
C GLY A 39 -8.52 -14.51 31.18
N GLU A 40 -7.35 -14.09 30.69
CA GLU A 40 -7.13 -12.73 30.18
C GLU A 40 -7.55 -12.60 28.71
N PRO A 41 -7.87 -11.38 28.23
CA PRO A 41 -8.19 -11.13 26.82
C PRO A 41 -7.10 -11.57 25.84
N ASN A 42 -5.85 -11.60 26.31
CA ASN A 42 -4.68 -12.04 25.56
C ASN A 42 -4.71 -13.54 25.19
N TYR A 43 -5.49 -14.36 25.89
CA TYR A 43 -5.50 -15.81 25.71
C TYR A 43 -6.77 -16.30 25.02
N ILE A 44 -6.66 -16.51 23.71
CA ILE A 44 -7.75 -16.93 22.83
C ILE A 44 -7.83 -18.45 22.80
N ASP A 45 -8.79 -19.01 23.51
CA ASP A 45 -9.01 -20.46 23.60
C ASP A 45 -10.39 -20.89 23.11
N SER A 46 -11.05 -20.08 22.29
CA SER A 46 -12.28 -20.46 21.60
C SER A 46 -12.49 -19.66 20.32
N GLU A 47 -13.26 -20.21 19.38
CA GLU A 47 -13.71 -19.50 18.18
C GLU A 47 -14.48 -18.22 18.52
N TYR A 48 -15.28 -18.25 19.59
CA TYR A 48 -16.04 -17.10 20.07
C TYR A 48 -15.12 -15.94 20.46
N MET A 49 -14.04 -16.21 21.20
CA MET A 49 -13.05 -15.20 21.57
C MET A 49 -12.33 -14.64 20.35
N ALA A 50 -11.89 -15.50 19.43
CA ALA A 50 -11.20 -15.06 18.21
C ALA A 50 -12.10 -14.16 17.36
N LYS A 51 -13.35 -14.59 17.12
CA LYS A 51 -14.35 -13.83 16.37
C LYS A 51 -14.67 -12.50 17.05
N ASN A 52 -14.85 -12.48 18.38
CA ASN A 52 -15.12 -11.26 19.12
C ASN A 52 -13.96 -10.26 19.06
N LEU A 53 -12.72 -10.72 19.15
CA LEU A 53 -11.55 -9.84 19.00
C LEU A 53 -11.51 -9.21 17.61
N ILE A 54 -11.65 -10.04 16.57
CA ILE A 54 -11.70 -9.58 15.16
C ILE A 54 -12.83 -8.56 14.96
N LEU A 55 -14.03 -8.84 15.48
CA LEU A 55 -15.17 -7.93 15.40
C LEU A 55 -14.91 -6.60 16.12
N LYS A 56 -14.31 -6.62 17.31
CA LYS A 56 -13.96 -5.40 18.04
C LYS A 56 -12.91 -4.56 17.31
N ILE A 57 -11.94 -5.20 16.64
CA ILE A 57 -10.95 -4.51 15.81
C ILE A 57 -11.67 -3.86 14.62
N HIS A 58 -12.46 -4.62 13.85
CA HIS A 58 -13.22 -4.09 12.70
C HIS A 58 -14.22 -2.99 13.10
N GLN A 59 -14.95 -3.13 14.20
CA GLN A 59 -15.81 -2.05 14.73
C GLN A 59 -15.03 -0.76 15.03
N TRP A 60 -13.74 -0.86 15.33
CA TRP A 60 -12.89 0.30 15.57
C TRP A 60 -12.33 0.90 14.28
N ILE A 61 -11.79 0.07 13.39
CA ILE A 61 -11.12 0.52 12.15
C ILE A 61 -12.11 0.82 11.01
N ASP A 62 -13.24 0.14 10.98
CA ASP A 62 -14.27 0.26 9.93
C ASP A 62 -15.35 1.31 10.23
N LYS A 63 -15.17 2.16 11.25
CA LYS A 63 -16.23 3.09 11.76
C LYS A 63 -16.95 3.90 10.68
N LYS A 64 -16.23 4.30 9.63
CA LYS A 64 -16.76 5.12 8.54
C LYS A 64 -16.39 4.59 7.16
N ILE A 65 -16.22 3.28 7.04
CA ILE A 65 -16.02 2.57 5.78
C ILE A 65 -17.00 1.39 5.65
N PRO A 66 -17.34 0.96 4.43
CA PRO A 66 -18.31 -0.12 4.26
C PRO A 66 -17.68 -1.48 4.59
N SER A 67 -18.44 -2.39 5.20
CA SER A 67 -17.98 -3.75 5.47
C SER A 67 -17.76 -4.52 4.17
N VAL A 68 -16.52 -4.93 3.92
CA VAL A 68 -16.16 -5.75 2.75
C VAL A 68 -16.93 -7.06 2.74
N ALA A 69 -17.10 -7.70 3.89
CA ALA A 69 -17.85 -8.95 4.02
C ALA A 69 -19.33 -8.80 3.65
N GLU A 70 -19.98 -7.71 4.07
CA GLU A 70 -21.38 -7.45 3.72
C GLU A 70 -21.54 -7.14 2.23
N LEU A 71 -20.61 -6.38 1.64
CA LEU A 71 -20.60 -6.10 0.21
C LEU A 71 -20.40 -7.37 -0.63
N ILE A 72 -19.47 -8.25 -0.24
CA ILE A 72 -19.27 -9.54 -0.90
C ILE A 72 -20.54 -10.38 -0.83
N LYS A 73 -21.16 -10.47 0.34
CA LYS A 73 -22.42 -11.19 0.52
C LYS A 73 -23.52 -10.64 -0.41
N LEU A 74 -23.64 -9.32 -0.52
CA LEU A 74 -24.61 -8.67 -1.40
C LEU A 74 -24.37 -9.02 -2.89
N CYS A 75 -23.11 -9.06 -3.33
CA CYS A 75 -22.75 -9.32 -4.73
C CYS A 75 -22.81 -10.80 -5.14
N PHE A 76 -22.50 -11.73 -4.23
CA PHE A 76 -22.31 -13.15 -4.56
C PHE A 76 -23.33 -14.10 -3.92
N GLU A 77 -23.92 -13.72 -2.78
CA GLU A 77 -24.88 -14.54 -2.00
C GLU A 77 -26.29 -13.90 -1.96
N GLY A 78 -26.46 -12.71 -2.52
CA GLY A 78 -27.67 -11.90 -2.43
C GLY A 78 -28.93 -12.57 -2.99
N TYR A 79 -29.95 -12.67 -2.14
CA TYR A 79 -31.31 -13.12 -2.45
C TYR A 79 -31.92 -12.35 -3.63
N SER A 80 -32.83 -13.00 -4.35
CA SER A 80 -33.45 -12.65 -5.64
C SER A 80 -34.18 -11.29 -5.74
N THR A 81 -34.09 -10.41 -4.73
CA THR A 81 -34.78 -9.12 -4.65
C THR A 81 -33.86 -7.90 -4.69
N THR A 82 -32.54 -8.06 -4.79
CA THR A 82 -31.59 -6.92 -4.82
C THR A 82 -31.60 -6.25 -6.19
N GLY A 83 -31.76 -4.92 -6.23
CA GLY A 83 -31.74 -4.17 -7.49
C GLY A 83 -30.35 -4.15 -8.13
N ILE A 84 -30.29 -4.14 -9.47
CA ILE A 84 -29.01 -4.10 -10.20
C ILE A 84 -28.17 -2.87 -9.85
N LEU A 85 -28.81 -1.75 -9.52
CA LEU A 85 -28.14 -0.53 -9.06
C LEU A 85 -27.39 -0.78 -7.74
N ASP A 86 -28.01 -1.48 -6.80
CA ASP A 86 -27.37 -1.80 -5.52
C ASP A 86 -26.16 -2.71 -5.70
N ILE A 87 -26.27 -3.69 -6.63
CA ILE A 87 -25.15 -4.56 -7.00
C ILE A 87 -24.00 -3.74 -7.61
N VAL A 88 -24.30 -2.83 -8.55
CA VAL A 88 -23.29 -1.96 -9.18
C VAL A 88 -22.63 -1.04 -8.15
N VAL A 89 -23.41 -0.47 -7.22
CA VAL A 89 -22.87 0.35 -6.13
C VAL A 89 -21.95 -0.48 -5.24
N ALA A 90 -22.38 -1.68 -4.84
CA ALA A 90 -21.61 -2.56 -3.98
C ALA A 90 -20.29 -3.03 -4.64
N LEU A 91 -20.34 -3.42 -5.91
CA LEU A 91 -19.17 -3.75 -6.71
C LEU A 91 -18.21 -2.57 -6.80
N THR A 92 -18.71 -1.36 -7.07
CA THR A 92 -17.89 -0.16 -7.14
C THR A 92 -17.16 0.10 -5.81
N LYS A 93 -17.83 -0.12 -4.68
CA LYS A 93 -17.22 -0.03 -3.34
C LYS A 93 -16.14 -1.10 -3.14
N LEU A 94 -16.40 -2.35 -3.50
CA LEU A 94 -15.41 -3.45 -3.42
C LEU A 94 -14.16 -3.18 -4.26
N PHE A 95 -14.33 -2.67 -5.47
CA PHE A 95 -13.22 -2.32 -6.36
C PHE A 95 -12.41 -1.10 -5.88
N SER A 96 -12.86 -0.42 -4.83
CA SER A 96 -12.17 0.73 -4.24
C SER A 96 -11.82 0.55 -2.76
N THR A 97 -11.96 -0.68 -2.23
CA THR A 97 -11.58 -1.05 -0.86
C THR A 97 -10.10 -0.77 -0.59
N GLN A 98 -9.79 -0.19 0.56
CA GLN A 98 -8.43 0.08 1.02
C GLN A 98 -7.97 -0.93 2.07
N GLU A 99 -6.65 -1.13 2.19
CA GLU A 99 -6.08 -1.96 3.24
C GLU A 99 -6.09 -1.23 4.58
N HIS A 100 -6.54 -1.93 5.62
CA HIS A 100 -6.57 -1.45 6.99
C HIS A 100 -5.87 -2.45 7.91
N GLN A 101 -5.17 -1.92 8.90
CA GLN A 101 -4.46 -2.68 9.92
C GLN A 101 -5.11 -2.50 11.29
N ALA A 102 -4.88 -3.44 12.19
CA ALA A 102 -5.31 -3.35 13.57
C ALA A 102 -4.72 -2.08 14.22
N ALA A 103 -5.61 -1.25 14.75
CA ALA A 103 -5.27 -0.02 15.44
C ALA A 103 -6.23 0.24 16.60
N GLY A 104 -5.79 1.02 17.57
CA GLY A 104 -6.61 1.46 18.70
C GLY A 104 -6.54 0.55 19.94
N PRO A 105 -7.47 0.72 20.89
CA PRO A 105 -7.36 0.15 22.24
C PRO A 105 -7.54 -1.38 22.28
N ASN A 106 -8.07 -1.97 21.21
CA ASN A 106 -8.30 -3.41 21.12
C ASN A 106 -7.06 -4.18 20.62
N VAL A 107 -5.96 -3.49 20.30
CA VAL A 107 -4.71 -4.14 19.94
C VAL A 107 -3.96 -4.54 21.20
N ILE A 108 -4.00 -5.83 21.51
CA ILE A 108 -3.42 -6.43 22.72
C ILE A 108 -2.08 -7.10 22.41
N ASP A 109 -1.16 -7.10 23.37
CA ASP A 109 0.17 -7.72 23.24
C ASP A 109 0.54 -8.46 24.54
N PRO A 110 0.88 -9.76 24.51
CA PRO A 110 0.86 -10.68 23.36
C PRO A 110 -0.55 -11.13 22.99
N ILE A 111 -0.71 -11.71 21.79
CA ILE A 111 -1.91 -12.47 21.39
C ILE A 111 -1.55 -13.95 21.45
N ILE A 112 -2.15 -14.70 22.36
CA ILE A 112 -1.89 -16.13 22.56
C ILE A 112 -3.10 -16.93 22.06
N ILE A 113 -2.90 -17.89 21.17
CA ILE A 113 -3.98 -18.64 20.53
C ILE A 113 -3.81 -20.14 20.77
N GLN A 114 -4.82 -20.81 21.32
CA GLN A 114 -4.87 -22.28 21.33
C GLN A 114 -5.39 -22.81 20.00
N GLU A 115 -4.48 -23.29 19.16
CA GLU A 115 -4.75 -23.74 17.79
C GLU A 115 -5.86 -24.80 17.70
N GLY A 116 -5.91 -25.73 18.65
CA GLY A 116 -6.93 -26.79 18.65
C GLY A 116 -8.37 -26.33 18.90
N LYS A 117 -8.57 -25.07 19.27
CA LYS A 117 -9.87 -24.50 19.63
C LYS A 117 -10.29 -23.32 18.73
N VAL A 118 -9.49 -22.99 17.72
CA VAL A 118 -9.71 -21.83 16.84
C VAL A 118 -9.49 -22.25 15.38
N LEU A 119 -10.42 -21.89 14.51
CA LEU A 119 -10.32 -22.17 13.08
C LEU A 119 -9.12 -21.47 12.42
N LYS A 120 -8.51 -22.15 11.45
CA LYS A 120 -7.44 -21.63 10.59
C LYS A 120 -7.75 -20.24 10.03
N THR A 121 -9.00 -20.01 9.61
CA THR A 121 -9.45 -18.74 9.03
C THR A 121 -9.31 -17.57 10.00
N TYR A 122 -9.71 -17.74 11.26
CA TYR A 122 -9.56 -16.68 12.28
C TYR A 122 -8.10 -16.44 12.67
N ILE A 123 -7.28 -17.49 12.70
CA ILE A 123 -5.83 -17.35 12.91
C ILE A 123 -5.23 -16.48 11.79
N ASN A 124 -5.48 -16.84 10.53
CA ASN A 124 -4.96 -16.08 9.39
C ASN A 124 -5.47 -14.64 9.37
N GLN A 125 -6.74 -14.40 9.73
CA GLN A 125 -7.30 -13.06 9.80
C GLN A 125 -6.65 -12.21 10.90
N LEU A 126 -6.40 -12.77 12.09
CA LEU A 126 -5.67 -12.08 13.16
C LEU A 126 -4.25 -11.74 12.74
N VAL A 127 -3.55 -12.68 12.08
CA VAL A 127 -2.20 -12.44 11.56
C VAL A 127 -2.22 -11.32 10.50
N ASN A 128 -3.16 -11.36 9.55
CA ASN A 128 -3.29 -10.34 8.50
C ASN A 128 -3.57 -8.95 9.08
N LEU A 129 -4.48 -8.83 10.06
CA LEU A 129 -4.79 -7.55 10.69
C LEU A 129 -3.59 -6.93 11.42
N HIS A 130 -2.73 -7.75 12.01
CA HIS A 130 -1.63 -7.26 12.86
C HIS A 130 -0.29 -7.15 12.14
N LYS A 131 -0.11 -7.72 10.94
CA LYS A 131 1.18 -7.73 10.21
C LYS A 131 1.77 -6.33 10.03
N ASP A 132 0.90 -5.36 9.74
CA ASP A 132 1.24 -3.96 9.50
C ASP A 132 0.97 -3.05 10.71
N SER A 133 0.34 -3.58 11.76
CA SER A 133 -0.01 -2.77 12.93
C SER A 133 1.21 -2.10 13.54
N ILE A 134 1.09 -0.83 13.93
CA ILE A 134 2.20 -0.03 14.51
C ILE A 134 2.76 -0.69 15.77
N THR A 135 1.89 -1.33 16.55
CA THR A 135 2.23 -1.95 17.84
C THR A 135 2.89 -3.32 17.66
N ARG A 136 2.69 -4.00 16.51
CA ARG A 136 3.29 -5.31 16.16
C ARG A 136 3.28 -6.30 17.34
N PRO A 137 2.10 -6.68 17.86
CA PRO A 137 2.03 -7.56 19.01
C PRO A 137 2.64 -8.93 18.71
N ALA A 138 3.21 -9.58 19.72
CA ALA A 138 3.69 -10.94 19.59
C ALA A 138 2.49 -11.89 19.47
N ILE A 139 2.31 -12.50 18.29
CA ILE A 139 1.30 -13.55 18.07
C ILE A 139 1.92 -14.90 18.37
N ILE A 140 1.46 -15.56 19.44
CA ILE A 140 1.96 -16.86 19.92
C ILE A 140 0.85 -17.89 19.75
N ILE A 141 1.08 -18.88 18.89
CA ILE A 141 0.14 -19.97 18.65
C ILE A 141 0.64 -21.22 19.36
N VAL A 142 -0.15 -21.69 20.31
CA VAL A 142 0.06 -22.93 21.06
C VAL A 142 -0.59 -24.07 20.28
N LEU A 143 0.23 -24.98 19.76
CA LEU A 143 -0.26 -26.12 19.00
C LEU A 143 -1.03 -27.09 19.90
N LYS A 144 -2.07 -27.74 19.37
CA LYS A 144 -2.72 -28.86 20.09
C LYS A 144 -1.83 -30.11 20.21
N ASP A 145 -0.74 -30.15 19.44
CA ASP A 145 0.22 -31.24 19.38
C ASP A 145 1.66 -30.70 19.35
N ASN A 146 2.61 -31.50 18.87
CA ASN A 146 4.01 -31.12 18.72
C ASN A 146 4.48 -31.28 17.27
N ASN A 147 3.57 -31.11 16.30
CA ASN A 147 3.85 -31.37 14.89
C ASN A 147 3.98 -30.06 14.10
N PHE A 148 5.23 -29.64 13.85
CA PHE A 148 5.51 -28.43 13.09
C PHE A 148 5.19 -28.54 11.61
N ASP A 149 5.27 -29.71 10.99
CA ASP A 149 4.94 -29.86 9.57
C ASP A 149 3.43 -29.66 9.34
N ARG A 150 2.61 -30.17 10.25
CA ARG A 150 1.17 -29.87 10.28
C ARG A 150 0.92 -28.38 10.51
N ALA A 151 1.66 -27.75 11.43
CA ALA A 151 1.54 -26.31 11.68
C ALA A 151 1.93 -25.46 10.46
N LYS A 152 2.93 -25.87 9.66
CA LYS A 152 3.27 -25.22 8.39
C LYS A 152 2.09 -25.25 7.41
N SER A 153 1.37 -26.37 7.31
CA SER A 153 0.15 -26.47 6.48
C SER A 153 -1.01 -25.62 7.02
N LEU A 154 -1.16 -25.53 8.35
CA LEU A 154 -2.15 -24.65 8.96
C LEU A 154 -1.89 -23.18 8.60
N LEU A 155 -0.64 -22.75 8.60
CA LEU A 155 -0.26 -21.35 8.40
C LEU A 155 0.05 -20.98 6.95
N SER A 156 -0.19 -21.89 6.01
CA SER A 156 0.05 -21.64 4.59
C SER A 156 -0.80 -20.50 3.99
N GLY A 157 -1.90 -20.13 4.66
CA GLY A 157 -2.77 -19.01 4.26
C GLY A 157 -2.49 -17.71 5.03
N SER A 158 -1.44 -17.68 5.85
CA SER A 158 -0.91 -16.45 6.43
C SER A 158 -0.27 -15.59 5.35
N PRO A 159 -0.11 -14.27 5.57
CA PRO A 159 0.46 -13.37 4.58
C PRO A 159 1.84 -13.84 4.13
N ASP A 160 2.09 -13.76 2.82
CA ASP A 160 3.36 -14.16 2.20
C ASP A 160 4.54 -13.41 2.83
N GLY A 161 5.67 -14.09 2.94
CA GLY A 161 6.92 -13.47 3.34
C GLY A 161 7.11 -13.24 4.84
N ILE A 162 6.07 -13.41 5.68
CA ILE A 162 6.24 -13.35 7.13
C ILE A 162 7.08 -14.53 7.65
N TYR A 163 7.66 -14.36 8.83
CA TYR A 163 8.45 -15.40 9.49
C TYR A 163 7.63 -16.13 10.55
N ILE A 164 7.87 -17.43 10.65
CA ILE A 164 7.39 -18.28 11.73
C ILE A 164 8.61 -18.73 12.52
N LYS A 165 8.62 -18.41 13.82
CA LYS A 165 9.59 -18.95 14.77
C LYS A 165 8.96 -20.10 15.52
N PHE A 166 9.35 -21.30 15.14
CA PHE A 166 8.97 -22.55 15.80
C PHE A 166 9.83 -22.77 17.04
N ILE A 167 9.22 -23.06 18.18
CA ILE A 167 9.87 -23.22 19.49
C ILE A 167 9.56 -24.62 20.02
N ARG A 168 10.62 -25.45 20.10
CA ARG A 168 10.54 -26.84 20.58
C ARG A 168 10.49 -26.88 22.11
N ASN A 169 10.07 -28.01 22.66
CA ASN A 169 10.02 -28.27 24.10
C ASN A 169 11.35 -28.02 24.82
N ASN A 170 12.48 -28.29 24.17
CA ASN A 170 13.79 -28.04 24.74
C ASN A 170 14.21 -26.56 24.70
N GLY A 171 13.46 -25.69 24.01
CA GLY A 171 13.76 -24.27 23.82
C GLY A 171 14.47 -23.94 22.51
N ASN A 172 14.81 -24.95 21.69
CA ASN A 172 15.44 -24.73 20.39
C ASN A 172 14.44 -24.10 19.42
N CYS A 173 14.95 -23.20 18.58
CA CYS A 173 14.14 -22.46 17.62
C CYS A 173 14.47 -22.83 16.17
N GLU A 174 13.45 -22.92 15.32
CA GLU A 174 13.56 -23.05 13.86
C GLU A 174 12.82 -21.87 13.21
N LEU A 175 13.41 -21.25 12.20
CA LEU A 175 12.79 -20.18 11.43
C LEU A 175 12.27 -20.73 10.10
N TYR A 176 11.07 -20.33 9.73
CA TYR A 176 10.43 -20.69 8.48
C TYR A 176 9.79 -19.45 7.87
N LYS A 177 10.05 -19.20 6.58
CA LYS A 177 9.39 -18.12 5.83
C LYS A 177 8.12 -18.67 5.19
N VAL A 178 6.99 -18.00 5.41
CA VAL A 178 5.71 -18.37 4.80
C VAL A 178 5.76 -18.13 3.29
N ILE A 179 5.23 -19.10 2.54
CA ILE A 179 4.99 -19.01 1.10
C ILE A 179 3.49 -19.18 0.88
N ASN A 180 2.78 -18.10 0.59
CA ASN A 180 1.35 -18.12 0.34
C ASN A 180 1.09 -18.48 -1.13
N LYS A 181 0.39 -19.59 -1.36
CA LYS A 181 0.09 -20.09 -2.73
C LYS A 181 -1.26 -19.59 -3.27
N GLY A 182 -1.90 -18.68 -2.57
CA GLY A 182 -3.23 -18.18 -2.87
C GLY A 182 -4.35 -19.16 -2.52
N ALA A 183 -5.56 -18.83 -2.97
CA ALA A 183 -6.75 -19.66 -2.81
C ALA A 183 -6.77 -20.84 -3.78
N GLU A 184 -7.41 -21.95 -3.39
CA GLU A 184 -7.49 -23.17 -4.19
C GLU A 184 -8.66 -23.18 -5.19
N ASN A 185 -9.69 -22.38 -4.92
CA ASN A 185 -10.88 -22.25 -5.75
C ASN A 185 -11.49 -20.84 -5.61
N VAL A 186 -12.52 -20.54 -6.43
CA VAL A 186 -13.18 -19.22 -6.44
C VAL A 186 -13.85 -18.89 -5.11
N GLN A 187 -14.43 -19.87 -4.41
CA GLN A 187 -15.10 -19.64 -3.14
C GLN A 187 -14.10 -19.23 -2.05
N ASP A 188 -12.97 -19.94 -1.96
CA ASP A 188 -11.88 -19.61 -1.04
C ASP A 188 -11.27 -18.24 -1.34
N PHE A 189 -11.20 -17.86 -2.63
CA PHE A 189 -10.78 -16.53 -3.05
C PHE A 189 -11.73 -15.44 -2.54
N ILE A 190 -13.04 -15.62 -2.75
CA ILE A 190 -14.07 -14.67 -2.29
C ILE A 190 -14.08 -14.56 -0.77
N THR A 191 -13.93 -15.67 -0.05
CA THR A 191 -13.79 -15.68 1.41
C THR A 191 -12.50 -14.98 1.86
N SER A 192 -11.38 -15.17 1.16
CA SER A 192 -10.14 -14.47 1.48
C SER A 192 -10.28 -12.96 1.28
N PHE A 193 -10.92 -12.52 0.19
CA PHE A 193 -11.14 -11.10 -0.07
C PHE A 193 -12.08 -10.47 0.96
N SER A 194 -13.16 -11.16 1.34
CA SER A 194 -14.11 -10.67 2.35
C SER A 194 -13.47 -10.47 3.73
N GLN A 195 -12.42 -11.23 4.02
CA GLN A 195 -11.63 -11.14 5.24
C GLN A 195 -10.45 -10.16 5.14
N GLN A 196 -10.33 -9.46 4.01
CA GLN A 196 -9.22 -8.55 3.70
C GLN A 196 -7.85 -9.24 3.66
N CYS A 197 -7.81 -10.53 3.33
CA CYS A 197 -6.57 -11.30 3.14
C CYS A 197 -5.99 -11.05 1.72
N PHE A 198 -5.71 -9.77 1.39
CA PHE A 198 -5.36 -9.36 0.03
C PHE A 198 -4.13 -10.06 -0.53
N ASN A 199 -3.15 -10.39 0.31
CA ASN A 199 -1.96 -11.13 -0.12
C ASN A 199 -2.29 -12.57 -0.58
N THR A 200 -3.25 -13.25 0.05
CA THR A 200 -3.76 -14.54 -0.46
C THR A 200 -4.46 -14.34 -1.81
N CYS A 201 -5.25 -13.27 -1.94
CA CYS A 201 -5.94 -12.96 -3.18
C CYS A 201 -4.96 -12.63 -4.32
N SER A 202 -3.88 -11.89 -4.05
CA SER A 202 -2.89 -11.48 -5.05
C SER A 202 -2.09 -12.69 -5.59
N ASN A 203 -1.76 -13.63 -4.70
CA ASN A 203 -1.09 -14.90 -5.02
C ASN A 203 -2.01 -15.97 -5.62
N THR A 204 -3.33 -15.75 -5.68
CA THR A 204 -4.25 -16.70 -6.31
C THR A 204 -4.02 -16.74 -7.81
N LYS A 205 -3.83 -17.94 -8.37
CA LYS A 205 -3.55 -18.10 -9.80
C LYS A 205 -4.73 -17.61 -10.66
N HIS A 206 -4.41 -16.95 -11.76
CA HIS A 206 -5.42 -16.33 -12.63
C HIS A 206 -6.41 -17.37 -13.19
N GLU A 207 -5.94 -18.56 -13.57
CA GLU A 207 -6.78 -19.61 -14.14
C GLU A 207 -7.91 -20.08 -13.22
N ILE A 208 -7.72 -20.00 -11.90
CA ILE A 208 -8.75 -20.35 -10.91
C ILE A 208 -9.98 -19.46 -11.08
N LEU A 209 -9.78 -18.20 -11.44
CA LEU A 209 -10.82 -17.18 -11.56
C LEU A 209 -11.49 -17.15 -12.94
N LEU A 210 -11.04 -17.99 -13.88
CA LEU A 210 -11.62 -18.14 -15.22
C LEU A 210 -12.62 -19.30 -15.31
N ASN A 211 -13.04 -19.86 -14.17
CA ASN A 211 -13.93 -21.01 -14.11
C ASN A 211 -15.34 -20.68 -14.66
N GLN A 212 -15.60 -21.12 -15.90
CA GLN A 212 -16.87 -20.90 -16.59
C GLN A 212 -18.05 -21.65 -15.96
N GLU A 213 -17.81 -22.84 -15.39
CA GLU A 213 -18.84 -23.63 -14.71
C GLU A 213 -19.35 -22.90 -13.46
N TRP A 214 -18.44 -22.33 -12.66
CA TRP A 214 -18.80 -21.52 -11.50
C TRP A 214 -19.48 -20.21 -11.90
N ALA A 215 -19.03 -19.59 -12.99
CA ALA A 215 -19.58 -18.33 -13.48
C ALA A 215 -21.03 -18.47 -13.98
N GLY A 216 -21.33 -19.53 -14.72
CA GLY A 216 -22.58 -19.67 -15.46
C GLY A 216 -22.83 -18.45 -16.36
N ASP A 217 -24.08 -18.01 -16.47
CA ASP A 217 -24.45 -16.83 -17.27
C ASP A 217 -24.26 -15.49 -16.54
N SER A 218 -23.74 -15.49 -15.30
CA SER A 218 -23.64 -14.28 -14.49
C SER A 218 -22.42 -13.43 -14.86
N LYS A 219 -22.66 -12.21 -15.36
CA LYS A 219 -21.61 -11.22 -15.61
C LYS A 219 -20.82 -10.86 -14.35
N VAL A 220 -21.49 -10.81 -13.20
CA VAL A 220 -20.85 -10.57 -11.90
C VAL A 220 -19.87 -11.68 -11.58
N ARG A 221 -20.29 -12.95 -11.68
CA ARG A 221 -19.41 -14.09 -11.39
C ARG A 221 -18.27 -14.22 -12.40
N ASN A 222 -18.49 -13.85 -13.66
CA ASN A 222 -17.45 -13.92 -14.68
C ASN A 222 -16.34 -12.86 -14.51
N TYR A 223 -16.70 -11.62 -14.13
CA TYR A 223 -15.76 -10.49 -14.14
C TYR A 223 -15.33 -10.00 -12.76
N ALA A 224 -16.21 -10.02 -11.76
CA ALA A 224 -15.90 -9.44 -10.45
C ALA A 224 -14.72 -10.13 -9.75
N PRO A 225 -14.60 -11.47 -9.68
CA PRO A 225 -13.45 -12.11 -9.04
C PRO A 225 -12.10 -11.69 -9.64
N ARG A 226 -12.04 -11.55 -10.97
CA ARG A 226 -10.83 -11.09 -11.69
C ARG A 226 -10.47 -9.66 -11.32
N LEU A 227 -11.46 -8.76 -11.29
CA LEU A 227 -11.24 -7.37 -10.89
C LEU A 227 -10.83 -7.24 -9.41
N LEU A 228 -11.41 -8.07 -8.53
CA LEU A 228 -10.99 -8.13 -7.13
C LEU A 228 -9.55 -8.64 -6.98
N LYS A 229 -9.14 -9.61 -7.81
CA LYS A 229 -7.74 -10.06 -7.85
C LYS A 229 -6.82 -8.90 -8.26
N TYR A 230 -7.16 -8.21 -9.35
CA TYR A 230 -6.39 -7.04 -9.77
C TYR A 230 -6.31 -5.99 -8.65
N ARG A 231 -7.42 -5.71 -7.95
CA ARG A 231 -7.40 -4.80 -6.80
C ARG A 231 -6.43 -5.28 -5.71
N ALA A 232 -6.43 -6.56 -5.39
CA ALA A 232 -5.54 -7.15 -4.39
C ALA A 232 -4.06 -7.04 -4.82
N ASN A 233 -3.72 -7.39 -6.07
CA ASN A 233 -2.36 -7.20 -6.61
C ASN A 233 -1.92 -5.73 -6.52
N LEU A 234 -2.82 -4.78 -6.83
CA LEU A 234 -2.51 -3.35 -6.73
C LEU A 234 -2.29 -2.87 -5.29
N LEU A 235 -3.04 -3.39 -4.32
CA LEU A 235 -2.83 -3.09 -2.89
C LEU A 235 -1.48 -3.64 -2.38
N CYS A 236 -1.02 -4.76 -2.96
CA CYS A 236 0.26 -5.41 -2.68
C CYS A 236 1.44 -4.87 -3.51
N ASP A 237 1.27 -3.77 -4.26
CA ASP A 237 2.30 -3.16 -5.14
C ASP A 237 2.80 -4.07 -6.28
N GLU A 238 2.00 -5.06 -6.68
CA GLU A 238 2.28 -6.04 -7.75
C GLU A 238 1.71 -5.57 -9.10
N LYS A 239 1.75 -4.25 -9.36
CA LYS A 239 1.07 -3.66 -10.53
C LYS A 239 1.61 -4.13 -11.87
N ASN A 240 2.88 -4.54 -11.94
CA ASN A 240 3.50 -5.05 -13.16
C ASN A 240 3.00 -6.44 -13.54
N ASP A 241 2.70 -7.28 -12.54
CA ASP A 241 2.35 -8.68 -12.73
C ASP A 241 0.98 -8.85 -13.41
N ILE A 242 0.09 -7.86 -13.25
CA ILE A 242 -1.27 -7.90 -13.80
C ILE A 242 -1.46 -7.13 -15.11
N ARG A 243 -0.44 -6.40 -15.63
CA ARG A 243 -0.64 -5.47 -16.77
C ARG A 243 -1.20 -6.14 -18.01
N LEU A 244 -0.69 -7.34 -18.34
CA LEU A 244 -1.12 -8.11 -19.50
C LEU A 244 -2.57 -8.62 -19.32
N GLU A 245 -2.83 -9.29 -18.19
CA GLU A 245 -4.15 -9.86 -17.85
C GLU A 245 -5.23 -8.78 -17.80
N LEU A 246 -4.92 -7.62 -17.20
CA LEU A 246 -5.80 -6.47 -17.14
C LEU A 246 -6.12 -5.93 -18.52
N SER A 247 -5.12 -5.84 -19.40
CA SER A 247 -5.34 -5.37 -20.79
C SER A 247 -6.22 -6.33 -21.58
N GLN A 248 -6.02 -7.64 -21.42
CA GLN A 248 -6.88 -8.66 -22.02
C GLN A 248 -8.32 -8.59 -21.48
N CYS A 249 -8.49 -8.34 -20.17
CA CYS A 249 -9.80 -8.15 -19.55
C CYS A 249 -10.53 -6.92 -20.13
N ILE A 250 -9.82 -5.80 -20.31
CA ILE A 250 -10.38 -4.60 -20.95
C ILE A 250 -10.84 -4.90 -22.37
N SER A 251 -10.02 -5.58 -23.18
CA SER A 251 -10.40 -5.96 -24.55
C SER A 251 -11.60 -6.90 -24.59
N ALA A 252 -11.72 -7.84 -23.64
CA ALA A 252 -12.89 -8.70 -23.53
C ALA A 252 -14.17 -7.91 -23.22
N LEU A 253 -14.11 -6.98 -22.26
CA LEU A 253 -15.23 -6.11 -21.90
C LEU A 253 -15.64 -5.19 -23.06
N GLU A 254 -14.67 -4.62 -23.78
CA GLU A 254 -14.93 -3.80 -24.98
C GLU A 254 -15.59 -4.63 -26.10
N ASN A 255 -15.11 -5.85 -26.33
CA ASN A 255 -15.70 -6.74 -27.32
C ASN A 255 -17.15 -7.09 -26.98
N GLU A 256 -17.45 -7.40 -25.71
CA GLU A 256 -18.83 -7.69 -25.27
C GLU A 256 -19.81 -6.55 -25.55
N LEU A 257 -19.39 -5.29 -25.36
CA LEU A 257 -20.22 -4.12 -25.67
C LEU A 257 -20.48 -3.92 -27.17
N ASN A 258 -19.63 -4.49 -28.03
CA ASN A 258 -19.68 -4.32 -29.49
C ASN A 258 -20.39 -5.47 -30.23
N VAL A 259 -20.81 -6.54 -29.55
CA VAL A 259 -21.51 -7.68 -30.18
C VAL A 259 -22.93 -7.29 -30.61
N LYS A 260 -23.33 -7.70 -31.83
CA LYS A 260 -24.61 -7.32 -32.48
C LYS A 260 -25.89 -7.84 -31.80
N ASN A 261 -25.80 -8.82 -30.90
CA ASN A 261 -26.94 -9.27 -30.09
C ASN A 261 -26.94 -8.43 -28.81
N ALA A 262 -27.83 -7.44 -28.75
CA ALA A 262 -27.86 -6.45 -27.69
C ALA A 262 -27.88 -7.14 -26.31
N LEU A 263 -26.88 -6.83 -25.48
CA LEU A 263 -26.89 -7.13 -24.05
C LEU A 263 -28.16 -6.54 -23.44
N SER A 264 -28.65 -7.16 -22.37
CA SER A 264 -29.69 -6.52 -21.56
C SER A 264 -29.18 -5.17 -21.03
N ASP A 265 -30.09 -4.23 -20.72
CA ASP A 265 -29.69 -2.96 -20.10
C ASP A 265 -28.92 -3.18 -18.79
N HIS A 266 -29.30 -4.23 -18.06
CA HIS A 266 -28.62 -4.65 -16.82
C HIS A 266 -27.17 -5.09 -17.08
N ASP A 267 -26.97 -5.99 -18.05
CA ASP A 267 -25.62 -6.47 -18.39
C ASP A 267 -24.77 -5.35 -18.99
N THR A 268 -25.36 -4.49 -19.81
CA THR A 268 -24.69 -3.31 -20.34
C THR A 268 -24.17 -2.41 -19.21
N MET A 269 -25.00 -2.18 -18.19
CA MET A 269 -24.60 -1.38 -17.02
C MET A 269 -23.45 -2.01 -16.23
N LEU A 270 -23.49 -3.34 -16.02
CA LEU A 270 -22.41 -4.09 -15.35
C LEU A 270 -21.09 -4.03 -16.14
N ILE A 271 -21.14 -4.33 -17.44
CA ILE A 271 -19.95 -4.35 -18.29
C ILE A 271 -19.31 -2.96 -18.38
N LYS A 272 -20.09 -1.90 -18.50
CA LYS A 272 -19.58 -0.51 -18.46
C LYS A 272 -18.96 -0.16 -17.11
N ASN A 273 -19.54 -0.62 -16.00
CA ASN A 273 -18.96 -0.42 -14.66
C ASN A 273 -17.60 -1.11 -14.53
N PHE A 274 -17.53 -2.39 -14.92
CA PHE A 274 -16.28 -3.16 -14.93
C PHE A 274 -15.22 -2.52 -15.83
N LEU A 275 -15.61 -2.07 -17.01
CA LEU A 275 -14.71 -1.43 -17.96
C LEU A 275 -14.14 -0.12 -17.42
N CYS A 276 -14.97 0.72 -16.78
CA CYS A 276 -14.53 1.95 -16.15
C CYS A 276 -13.47 1.68 -15.07
N ILE A 277 -13.73 0.73 -14.17
CA ILE A 277 -12.80 0.33 -13.10
C ILE A 277 -11.50 -0.26 -13.67
N ALA A 278 -11.60 -1.18 -14.64
CA ALA A 278 -10.43 -1.79 -15.27
C ALA A 278 -9.53 -0.74 -15.94
N LYS A 279 -10.13 0.25 -16.60
CA LYS A 279 -9.38 1.38 -17.18
C LYS A 279 -8.68 2.20 -16.11
N LEU A 280 -9.32 2.51 -14.98
CA LEU A 280 -8.65 3.20 -13.86
C LEU A 280 -7.48 2.38 -13.29
N TYR A 281 -7.63 1.07 -13.14
CA TYR A 281 -6.53 0.20 -12.73
C TYR A 281 -5.38 0.23 -13.73
N ARG A 282 -5.67 0.28 -15.04
CA ARG A 282 -4.63 0.35 -16.07
C ARG A 282 -3.94 1.72 -16.09
N VAL A 283 -4.66 2.81 -15.80
CA VAL A 283 -4.07 4.13 -15.57
C VAL A 283 -3.06 4.08 -14.42
N PHE A 284 -3.40 3.43 -13.30
CA PHE A 284 -2.49 3.25 -12.18
C PHE A 284 -1.28 2.37 -12.53
N CYS A 285 -1.49 1.24 -13.21
CA CYS A 285 -0.40 0.36 -13.63
C CYS A 285 0.61 1.06 -14.55
N ASN A 286 0.12 1.92 -15.43
CA ASN A 286 0.93 2.62 -16.42
C ASN A 286 1.52 3.95 -15.90
N ASP A 287 1.10 4.39 -14.71
CA ASP A 287 1.35 5.76 -14.22
C ASP A 287 1.01 6.82 -15.29
N TYR A 288 -0.01 6.57 -16.12
CA TYR A 288 -0.35 7.41 -17.27
C TYR A 288 -1.83 7.29 -17.63
N GLY A 289 -2.51 8.43 -17.73
CA GLY A 289 -3.94 8.51 -18.02
C GLY A 289 -4.32 8.08 -19.44
N GLY A 290 -3.55 8.50 -20.44
CA GLY A 290 -3.80 8.17 -21.85
C GLY A 290 -5.24 8.46 -22.31
N ASN A 291 -5.79 7.52 -23.08
CA ASN A 291 -7.20 7.51 -23.47
C ASN A 291 -8.10 6.89 -22.38
N ASP A 292 -7.53 6.02 -21.54
CA ASP A 292 -8.27 5.30 -20.51
C ASP A 292 -8.92 6.23 -19.50
N ILE A 293 -8.24 7.30 -19.09
CA ILE A 293 -8.81 8.26 -18.14
C ILE A 293 -9.98 9.06 -18.72
N SER A 294 -9.91 9.42 -20.00
CA SER A 294 -11.00 10.12 -20.70
C SER A 294 -12.21 9.20 -20.85
N GLN A 295 -11.99 7.97 -21.29
CA GLN A 295 -13.06 6.97 -21.43
C GLN A 295 -13.68 6.60 -20.09
N ALA A 296 -12.89 6.49 -19.02
CA ALA A 296 -13.42 6.25 -17.68
C ALA A 296 -14.33 7.39 -17.21
N LEU A 297 -13.97 8.65 -17.52
CA LEU A 297 -14.80 9.81 -17.20
C LEU A 297 -16.13 9.81 -17.98
N GLU A 298 -16.10 9.48 -19.27
CA GLU A 298 -17.30 9.32 -20.11
C GLU A 298 -18.22 8.22 -19.56
N LEU A 299 -17.68 7.02 -19.33
CA LEU A 299 -18.43 5.87 -18.79
C LEU A 299 -19.06 6.18 -17.42
N SER A 300 -18.30 6.80 -16.51
CA SER A 300 -18.81 7.15 -15.18
C SER A 300 -19.93 8.18 -15.21
N SER A 301 -19.90 9.08 -16.21
CA SER A 301 -20.94 10.10 -16.40
C SER A 301 -22.22 9.50 -16.99
N GLU A 302 -22.08 8.55 -17.92
CA GLU A 302 -23.19 7.82 -18.52
C GLU A 302 -23.96 6.98 -17.49
N LEU A 303 -23.24 6.25 -16.64
CA LEU A 303 -23.83 5.32 -15.67
C LEU A 303 -24.54 5.99 -14.48
N LYS A 304 -24.41 7.31 -14.33
CA LYS A 304 -25.00 8.10 -13.21
C LYS A 304 -24.70 7.52 -11.81
N ASN A 305 -23.59 6.81 -11.66
CA ASN A 305 -23.12 6.28 -10.37
C ASN A 305 -22.13 7.28 -9.75
N GLU A 306 -22.57 8.00 -8.72
CA GLU A 306 -21.75 9.03 -8.04
C GLU A 306 -20.43 8.45 -7.50
N ILE A 307 -20.45 7.23 -6.93
CA ILE A 307 -19.26 6.60 -6.36
C ILE A 307 -18.26 6.22 -7.46
N LEU A 308 -18.74 5.74 -8.60
CA LEU A 308 -17.87 5.44 -9.74
C LEU A 308 -17.22 6.72 -10.26
N LYS A 309 -18.00 7.81 -10.38
CA LYS A 309 -17.49 9.12 -10.78
C LYS A 309 -16.47 9.66 -9.78
N ALA A 310 -16.71 9.51 -8.48
CA ALA A 310 -15.75 9.90 -7.43
C ALA A 310 -14.44 9.11 -7.53
N ASN A 311 -14.50 7.81 -7.86
CA ASN A 311 -13.32 7.00 -8.14
C ASN A 311 -12.52 7.53 -9.34
N VAL A 312 -13.18 7.96 -10.42
CA VAL A 312 -12.51 8.59 -11.56
C VAL A 312 -11.90 9.94 -11.18
N TYR A 313 -12.63 10.77 -10.42
CA TYR A 313 -12.17 12.08 -9.95
C TYR A 313 -10.97 12.00 -9.01
N LYS A 314 -10.80 10.91 -8.24
CA LYS A 314 -9.59 10.67 -7.44
C LYS A 314 -8.30 10.67 -8.29
N TYR A 315 -8.42 10.37 -9.59
CA TYR A 315 -7.33 10.39 -10.59
C TYR A 315 -7.23 11.73 -11.34
N ALA A 316 -7.80 12.83 -10.82
CA ALA A 316 -7.88 14.11 -11.53
C ALA A 316 -6.54 14.65 -12.06
N TYR A 317 -5.42 14.28 -11.43
CA TYR A 317 -4.07 14.60 -11.89
C TYR A 317 -3.82 14.18 -13.35
N PHE A 318 -4.44 13.08 -13.80
CA PHE A 318 -4.26 12.52 -15.15
C PHE A 318 -5.21 13.13 -16.19
N PHE A 319 -6.14 14.01 -15.81
CA PHE A 319 -7.04 14.65 -16.76
C PHE A 319 -6.29 15.63 -17.67
N LYS A 320 -6.43 15.43 -18.98
CA LYS A 320 -5.85 16.32 -20.00
C LYS A 320 -6.59 17.65 -20.04
N GLY A 321 -5.83 18.74 -20.18
CA GLY A 321 -6.38 20.08 -20.40
C GLY A 321 -7.04 20.74 -19.19
N LYS A 322 -7.06 20.10 -18.01
CA LYS A 322 -7.56 20.70 -16.78
C LYS A 322 -6.46 21.46 -16.03
N SER A 323 -6.80 22.66 -15.57
CA SER A 323 -5.99 23.44 -14.65
C SER A 323 -5.94 22.79 -13.26
N ILE A 324 -4.97 23.19 -12.42
CA ILE A 324 -4.87 22.74 -11.02
C ILE A 324 -6.18 23.03 -10.25
N ALA A 325 -6.80 24.18 -10.47
CA ALA A 325 -8.05 24.54 -9.81
C ALA A 325 -9.21 23.61 -10.20
N GLU A 326 -9.34 23.26 -11.48
CA GLU A 326 -10.36 22.31 -11.94
C GLU A 326 -10.10 20.89 -11.42
N GLN A 327 -8.84 20.46 -11.36
CA GLN A 327 -8.46 19.18 -10.77
C GLN A 327 -8.81 19.13 -9.27
N ASN A 328 -8.51 20.20 -8.53
CA ASN A 328 -8.88 20.32 -7.11
C ASN A 328 -10.39 20.27 -6.91
N LYS A 329 -11.17 20.92 -7.78
CA LYS A 329 -12.63 20.83 -7.73
C LYS A 329 -13.12 19.39 -7.89
N CYS A 330 -12.57 18.63 -8.84
CA CYS A 330 -12.90 17.20 -8.98
C CYS A 330 -12.58 16.42 -7.69
N LEU A 331 -11.44 16.68 -7.05
CA LEU A 331 -11.03 16.01 -5.81
C LEU A 331 -11.95 16.37 -4.63
N GLN A 332 -12.37 17.64 -4.52
CA GLN A 332 -13.34 18.10 -3.53
C GLN A 332 -14.72 17.46 -3.72
N ASP A 333 -15.20 17.40 -4.97
CA ASP A 333 -16.45 16.72 -5.31
C ASP A 333 -16.37 15.22 -4.92
N ALA A 334 -15.26 14.55 -5.23
CA ALA A 334 -15.04 13.16 -4.86
C ALA A 334 -15.00 12.96 -3.33
N TYR A 335 -14.31 13.84 -2.61
CA TYR A 335 -14.25 13.83 -1.14
C TYR A 335 -15.67 13.88 -0.54
N GLN A 336 -16.52 14.78 -1.03
CA GLN A 336 -17.90 14.91 -0.56
C GLN A 336 -18.73 13.65 -0.84
N ILE A 337 -18.63 13.10 -2.06
CA ILE A 337 -19.34 11.87 -2.44
C ILE A 337 -18.89 10.70 -1.56
N PHE A 338 -17.59 10.51 -1.35
CA PHE A 338 -17.07 9.42 -0.51
C PHE A 338 -17.50 9.58 0.95
N THR A 339 -17.46 10.80 1.48
CA THR A 339 -17.94 11.12 2.83
C THR A 339 -19.41 10.76 3.00
N LYS A 340 -20.27 11.19 2.06
CA LYS A 340 -21.71 10.88 2.04
C LYS A 340 -22.00 9.38 1.99
N ASN A 341 -21.10 8.58 1.42
CA ASN A 341 -21.26 7.15 1.20
C ASN A 341 -20.52 6.27 2.24
N ASN A 342 -20.04 6.86 3.34
CA ASN A 342 -19.19 6.20 4.34
C ASN A 342 -17.99 5.49 3.70
N MET A 343 -17.19 6.23 2.93
CA MET A 343 -15.93 5.76 2.33
C MET A 343 -14.80 6.72 2.69
N PHE A 344 -14.62 6.95 3.99
CA PHE A 344 -13.73 8.01 4.49
C PHE A 344 -12.26 7.76 4.15
N ASP A 345 -11.86 6.50 3.97
CA ASP A 345 -10.53 6.11 3.48
C ASP A 345 -10.21 6.77 2.12
N ASN A 346 -11.12 6.65 1.17
CA ASN A 346 -11.04 7.23 -0.15
C ASN A 346 -11.22 8.76 -0.12
N ALA A 347 -12.05 9.27 0.78
CA ALA A 347 -12.19 10.71 0.99
C ALA A 347 -10.86 11.33 1.44
N ILE A 348 -10.20 10.76 2.46
CA ILE A 348 -8.88 11.21 2.94
C ILE A 348 -7.85 11.19 1.82
N TYR A 349 -7.86 10.16 0.96
CA TYR A 349 -6.98 10.11 -0.19
C TYR A 349 -7.25 11.21 -1.24
N CYS A 350 -8.52 11.57 -1.48
CA CYS A 350 -8.86 12.73 -2.30
C CYS A 350 -8.34 14.05 -1.69
N LYS A 351 -8.53 14.22 -0.37
CA LYS A 351 -8.03 15.40 0.36
C LYS A 351 -6.50 15.48 0.31
N ASN A 352 -5.80 14.36 0.49
CA ASN A 352 -4.34 14.29 0.33
C ASN A 352 -3.93 14.72 -1.08
N ASN A 353 -4.55 14.15 -2.11
CA ASN A 353 -4.24 14.47 -3.50
C ASN A 353 -4.51 15.94 -3.84
N GLU A 354 -5.49 16.58 -3.21
CA GLU A 354 -5.74 18.02 -3.36
C GLU A 354 -4.64 18.83 -2.68
N LEU A 355 -4.32 18.49 -1.42
CA LEU A 355 -3.33 19.22 -0.62
C LEU A 355 -1.94 19.18 -1.25
N ILE A 356 -1.49 18.04 -1.78
CA ILE A 356 -0.16 17.96 -2.43
C ILE A 356 -0.04 18.85 -3.67
N ARG A 357 -1.14 19.31 -4.28
CA ARG A 357 -1.09 20.28 -5.39
C ARG A 357 -0.58 21.65 -4.94
N GLN A 358 -0.61 21.94 -3.64
CA GLN A 358 -0.01 23.15 -3.06
C GLN A 358 1.49 23.24 -3.31
N PHE A 359 2.18 22.09 -3.40
CA PHE A 359 3.60 22.04 -3.79
C PHE A 359 3.82 22.55 -5.22
N ASP A 360 2.80 22.44 -6.08
CA ASP A 360 2.84 22.84 -7.48
C ASP A 360 2.20 24.23 -7.73
N SER A 361 1.47 24.81 -6.74
CA SER A 361 0.68 26.05 -6.87
C SER A 361 1.19 27.27 -6.08
N GLY A 362 2.36 27.19 -5.45
CA GLY A 362 3.08 28.37 -4.94
C GLY A 362 2.77 28.79 -3.49
N SER A 363 1.73 28.25 -2.85
CA SER A 363 1.41 28.52 -1.44
C SER A 363 1.10 27.21 -0.73
N ILE A 364 1.73 26.98 0.43
CA ILE A 364 1.59 25.75 1.23
C ILE A 364 1.03 26.11 2.60
N GLN A 365 -0.06 25.45 2.98
CA GLN A 365 -0.73 25.56 4.27
C GLN A 365 -0.52 24.26 5.05
N ALA A 366 0.61 24.15 5.75
CA ALA A 366 1.02 22.93 6.46
C ALA A 366 -0.02 22.43 7.48
N ARG A 367 -0.75 23.36 8.12
CA ARG A 367 -1.82 23.03 9.08
C ARG A 367 -2.91 22.13 8.47
N LEU A 368 -3.26 22.33 7.20
CA LEU A 368 -4.29 21.52 6.54
C LEU A 368 -3.88 20.04 6.39
N PHE A 369 -2.58 19.78 6.25
CA PHE A 369 -2.06 18.40 6.23
C PHE A 369 -2.14 17.77 7.61
N ALA A 370 -1.81 18.51 8.67
CA ALA A 370 -1.97 18.07 10.05
C ALA A 370 -3.45 17.79 10.39
N ASP A 371 -4.36 18.68 9.99
CA ASP A 371 -5.80 18.53 10.21
C ASP A 371 -6.35 17.29 9.47
N MET A 372 -5.85 17.00 8.26
CA MET A 372 -6.18 15.77 7.53
C MET A 372 -5.73 14.51 8.27
N ILE A 373 -4.53 14.51 8.87
CA ILE A 373 -4.06 13.39 9.69
C ILE A 373 -4.95 13.21 10.93
N GLY A 374 -5.33 14.30 11.59
CA GLY A 374 -6.30 14.27 12.70
C GLY A 374 -7.64 13.67 12.26
N GLU A 375 -8.15 14.06 11.10
CA GLU A 375 -9.37 13.50 10.53
C GLU A 375 -9.25 12.00 10.23
N ALA A 376 -8.13 11.57 9.62
CA ALA A 376 -7.86 10.18 9.28
C ALA A 376 -7.79 9.30 10.53
N THR A 377 -7.03 9.72 11.55
CA THR A 377 -6.92 8.99 12.82
C THR A 377 -8.25 8.85 13.56
N GLY A 378 -9.15 9.84 13.45
CA GLY A 378 -10.47 9.78 14.07
C GLY A 378 -11.51 8.98 13.28
N SER A 379 -11.45 9.02 11.94
CA SER A 379 -12.50 8.48 11.06
C SER A 379 -12.20 7.09 10.51
N VAL A 380 -10.93 6.80 10.21
CA VAL A 380 -10.44 5.55 9.62
C VAL A 380 -9.14 5.11 10.31
N PRO A 381 -9.18 4.84 11.63
CA PRO A 381 -7.98 4.43 12.35
C PRO A 381 -7.47 3.12 11.76
N GLY A 382 -6.17 3.05 11.48
CA GLY A 382 -5.58 1.86 10.87
C GLY A 382 -5.50 1.87 9.34
N LEU A 383 -5.89 2.96 8.67
CA LEU A 383 -5.60 3.14 7.24
C LEU A 383 -4.10 2.92 6.96
N VAL A 384 -3.74 1.98 6.09
CA VAL A 384 -2.31 1.67 5.89
C VAL A 384 -1.57 2.83 5.19
N GLY A 385 -2.28 3.64 4.39
CA GLY A 385 -1.72 4.84 3.75
C GLY A 385 -1.28 5.97 4.69
N MET A 386 -1.38 5.82 6.02
CA MET A 386 -0.94 6.84 6.98
C MET A 386 0.54 7.23 6.78
N SER A 387 1.42 6.32 6.36
CA SER A 387 2.81 6.67 6.05
C SER A 387 2.93 7.73 4.94
N HIS A 388 2.04 7.70 3.94
CA HIS A 388 2.00 8.71 2.88
C HIS A 388 1.55 10.07 3.42
N LEU A 389 0.52 10.08 4.27
CA LEU A 389 -0.04 11.30 4.84
C LEU A 389 0.98 12.01 5.75
N TYR A 390 1.61 11.25 6.66
CA TYR A 390 2.67 11.74 7.53
C TYR A 390 3.86 12.28 6.73
N ASN A 391 4.31 11.57 5.69
CA ASN A 391 5.36 12.06 4.81
C ASN A 391 5.00 13.42 4.17
N ASN A 392 3.79 13.53 3.62
CA ASN A 392 3.35 14.75 2.95
C ASN A 392 3.19 15.93 3.92
N ALA A 393 2.72 15.67 5.15
CA ALA A 393 2.68 16.67 6.21
C ALA A 393 4.09 17.14 6.61
N GLY A 394 5.03 16.21 6.81
CA GLY A 394 6.43 16.53 7.11
C GLY A 394 7.05 17.42 6.04
N LEU A 395 6.78 17.13 4.76
CA LEU A 395 7.19 17.99 3.64
C LEU A 395 6.56 19.39 3.69
N ALA A 396 5.28 19.48 4.00
CA ALA A 396 4.60 20.77 4.11
C ALA A 396 5.25 21.64 5.21
N TYR A 397 5.55 21.06 6.37
CA TYR A 397 6.25 21.75 7.46
C TYR A 397 7.69 22.12 7.10
N MET A 398 8.43 21.22 6.44
CA MET A 398 9.77 21.49 5.93
C MET A 398 9.78 22.68 4.96
N MET A 399 8.84 22.72 4.02
CA MET A 399 8.77 23.79 3.02
C MET A 399 8.16 25.09 3.55
N THR A 400 7.68 25.10 4.81
CA THR A 400 7.12 26.26 5.51
C THR A 400 7.91 26.65 6.76
N ALA A 401 9.21 26.30 6.79
CA ALA A 401 10.17 26.73 7.80
C ALA A 401 9.94 26.20 9.23
N GLN A 402 9.42 24.98 9.36
CA GLN A 402 9.16 24.33 10.66
C GLN A 402 9.87 22.95 10.73
N PRO A 403 11.21 22.94 10.89
CA PRO A 403 12.00 21.70 10.81
C PRO A 403 11.70 20.69 11.91
N ASP A 404 11.46 21.13 13.14
CA ASP A 404 11.19 20.22 14.26
C ASP A 404 9.89 19.43 14.05
N LEU A 405 8.82 20.13 13.65
CA LEU A 405 7.56 19.49 13.28
C LEU A 405 7.74 18.59 12.06
N ALA A 406 8.49 19.03 11.05
CA ALA A 406 8.77 18.20 9.88
C ALA A 406 9.41 16.85 10.27
N MET A 407 10.40 16.87 11.17
CA MET A 407 11.04 15.67 11.68
C MET A 407 10.06 14.78 12.46
N GLU A 408 9.24 15.36 13.34
CA GLU A 408 8.21 14.64 14.10
C GLU A 408 7.24 13.89 13.16
N TYR A 409 6.74 14.56 12.12
CA TYR A 409 5.85 13.93 11.13
C TYR A 409 6.56 12.83 10.33
N PHE A 410 7.83 12.99 9.96
CA PHE A 410 8.60 11.93 9.30
C PHE A 410 8.83 10.73 10.22
N ASP A 411 9.19 10.95 11.48
CA ASP A 411 9.42 9.88 12.45
C ASP A 411 8.12 9.09 12.71
N ASN A 412 6.98 9.79 12.83
CA ASN A 412 5.67 9.16 12.90
C ASN A 412 5.37 8.35 11.62
N GLY A 413 5.64 8.91 10.43
CA GLY A 413 5.49 8.19 9.16
C GLY A 413 6.31 6.90 9.07
N LEU A 414 7.54 6.90 9.59
CA LEU A 414 8.39 5.72 9.65
C LEU A 414 7.80 4.62 10.53
N GLN A 415 7.02 4.97 11.55
CA GLN A 415 6.34 3.97 12.38
C GLN A 415 5.32 3.15 11.59
N TYR A 416 4.68 3.77 10.59
CA TYR A 416 3.75 3.10 9.67
C TYR A 416 4.45 2.42 8.49
N ALA A 417 5.71 2.74 8.20
CA ALA A 417 6.49 2.16 7.10
C ALA A 417 7.51 1.11 7.59
N LYS A 418 7.28 0.48 8.74
CA LYS A 418 8.22 -0.51 9.32
C LYS A 418 8.23 -1.84 8.56
N ASN A 419 7.10 -2.26 7.97
CA ASN A 419 7.01 -3.53 7.25
C ASN A 419 7.90 -3.49 5.99
N PRO A 420 8.69 -4.55 5.71
CA PRO A 420 9.31 -4.80 4.40
C PRO A 420 8.44 -4.48 3.18
N ASP A 421 7.14 -4.76 3.20
CA ASP A 421 6.23 -4.47 2.06
C ASP A 421 6.05 -2.96 1.80
N ARG A 422 6.43 -2.11 2.77
CA ARG A 422 6.39 -0.65 2.70
C ARG A 422 7.77 -0.04 2.45
N TYR A 423 8.64 -0.80 1.81
CA TYR A 423 10.02 -0.41 1.56
C TYR A 423 10.15 0.93 0.85
N VAL A 424 9.34 1.16 -0.19
CA VAL A 424 9.36 2.39 -0.99
C VAL A 424 9.00 3.60 -0.12
N GLN A 425 7.96 3.48 0.71
CA GLN A 425 7.52 4.51 1.65
C GLN A 425 8.60 4.83 2.67
N LYS A 426 9.21 3.78 3.24
CA LYS A 426 10.32 3.92 4.17
C LYS A 426 11.50 4.67 3.54
N MET A 427 11.93 4.27 2.35
CA MET A 427 13.03 4.92 1.64
C MET A 427 12.73 6.38 1.31
N ALA A 428 11.49 6.70 0.90
CA ALA A 428 11.07 8.07 0.66
C ALA A 428 11.20 8.95 1.92
N ILE A 429 10.70 8.45 3.05
CA ILE A 429 10.71 9.19 4.32
C ILE A 429 12.14 9.37 4.81
N GLU A 430 12.97 8.32 4.79
CA GLU A 430 14.38 8.43 5.18
C GLU A 430 15.16 9.42 4.29
N CYS A 431 14.91 9.40 2.97
CA CYS A 431 15.47 10.40 2.06
C CYS A 431 14.99 11.81 2.40
N ASN A 432 13.71 12.00 2.68
CA ASN A 432 13.15 13.30 3.06
C ASN A 432 13.70 13.80 4.41
N ARG A 433 14.00 12.92 5.37
CA ARG A 433 14.70 13.27 6.62
C ARG A 433 16.12 13.77 6.35
N LEU A 434 16.87 13.13 5.45
CA LEU A 434 18.18 13.64 5.05
C LEU A 434 18.09 14.94 4.24
N ILE A 435 17.07 15.11 3.40
CA ILE A 435 16.79 16.39 2.72
C ILE A 435 16.54 17.50 3.76
N LEU A 436 15.73 17.22 4.79
CA LEU A 436 15.46 18.16 5.87
C LEU A 436 16.76 18.57 6.57
N LYS A 437 17.56 17.61 7.05
CA LYS A 437 18.87 17.87 7.66
C LYS A 437 19.76 18.71 6.74
N SER A 438 19.87 18.32 5.47
CA SER A 438 20.73 19.02 4.49
C SER A 438 20.23 20.45 4.20
N TYR A 439 18.91 20.66 4.16
CA TYR A 439 18.31 21.95 3.88
C TYR A 439 18.47 22.94 5.04
N TYR A 440 18.48 22.44 6.29
CA TYR A 440 18.68 23.24 7.50
C TYR A 440 20.12 23.20 8.05
N CYS A 441 21.06 22.67 7.28
CA CYS A 441 22.49 22.63 7.62
C CYS A 441 22.82 21.80 8.88
N ASP A 442 22.01 20.78 9.19
CA ASP A 442 22.35 19.80 10.21
C ASP A 442 23.50 18.90 9.74
N LYS A 443 24.26 18.38 10.70
CA LYS A 443 25.34 17.44 10.42
C LYS A 443 24.76 16.13 9.85
N ILE A 444 25.35 15.66 8.75
CA ILE A 444 25.04 14.37 8.13
C ILE A 444 26.35 13.59 8.00
N GLU A 445 26.38 12.39 8.56
CA GLU A 445 27.52 11.48 8.41
C GLU A 445 27.44 10.71 7.09
N PHE A 446 28.58 10.46 6.45
CA PHE A 446 28.60 9.70 5.19
C PHE A 446 28.01 8.29 5.34
N THR A 447 28.14 7.69 6.52
CA THR A 447 27.56 6.38 6.85
C THR A 447 26.03 6.37 6.75
N GLU A 448 25.35 7.48 7.04
CA GLU A 448 23.89 7.60 6.87
C GLU A 448 23.52 7.53 5.38
N ILE A 449 24.26 8.27 4.54
CA ILE A 449 24.07 8.28 3.08
C ILE A 449 24.36 6.90 2.49
N LYS A 450 25.50 6.30 2.86
CA LYS A 450 25.94 4.99 2.37
C LYS A 450 24.95 3.88 2.74
N LYS A 451 24.40 3.90 3.96
CA LYS A 451 23.38 2.93 4.39
C LYS A 451 22.12 3.00 3.51
N LEU A 452 21.64 4.20 3.19
CA LEU A 452 20.49 4.35 2.30
C LEU A 452 20.81 3.97 0.85
N LEU A 453 22.02 4.26 0.35
CA LEU A 453 22.43 3.81 -0.98
C LEU A 453 22.43 2.29 -1.09
N ILE A 454 23.04 1.58 -0.13
CA ILE A 454 23.03 0.10 -0.08
C ILE A 454 21.59 -0.40 -0.10
N GLN A 455 20.74 0.16 0.75
CA GLN A 455 19.32 -0.18 0.78
C GLN A 455 18.62 0.04 -0.57
N ILE A 456 18.80 1.20 -1.22
CA ILE A 456 18.14 1.48 -2.49
C ILE A 456 18.67 0.57 -3.61
N PHE A 457 19.99 0.35 -3.69
CA PHE A 457 20.56 -0.49 -4.73
C PHE A 457 20.19 -1.97 -4.55
N ASP A 458 20.39 -2.53 -3.36
CA ASP A 458 20.08 -3.94 -3.07
C ASP A 458 18.56 -4.22 -3.09
N GLY A 459 17.74 -3.29 -2.57
CA GLY A 459 16.30 -3.51 -2.38
C GLY A 459 15.40 -3.00 -3.50
N MET A 460 15.88 -2.12 -4.38
CA MET A 460 15.09 -1.58 -5.50
C MET A 460 15.76 -1.76 -6.86
N TYR A 461 17.04 -1.41 -7.01
CA TYR A 461 17.72 -1.46 -8.32
C TYR A 461 17.94 -2.89 -8.80
N GLU A 462 18.56 -3.75 -7.98
CA GLU A 462 18.82 -5.16 -8.33
C GLU A 462 17.53 -5.93 -8.60
N GLU A 463 16.49 -5.63 -7.81
CA GLU A 463 15.14 -6.18 -7.97
C GLU A 463 14.35 -5.55 -9.15
N LYS A 464 14.94 -4.58 -9.86
CA LYS A 464 14.32 -3.82 -10.97
C LYS A 464 12.96 -3.20 -10.59
N LYS A 465 12.82 -2.79 -9.33
CA LYS A 465 11.61 -2.20 -8.77
C LYS A 465 11.65 -0.68 -8.89
N LEU A 466 10.68 -0.12 -9.62
CA LEU A 466 10.36 1.31 -9.65
C LEU A 466 11.59 2.21 -9.90
N PRO A 467 12.35 2.02 -11.00
CA PRO A 467 13.60 2.76 -11.29
C PRO A 467 13.40 4.29 -11.34
N PHE A 468 12.21 4.74 -11.76
CA PHE A 468 11.81 6.15 -11.67
C PHE A 468 11.86 6.72 -10.24
N ILE A 469 11.43 5.94 -9.24
CA ILE A 469 11.39 6.39 -7.85
C ILE A 469 12.78 6.31 -7.22
N SER A 470 13.48 5.19 -7.38
CA SER A 470 14.82 4.99 -6.81
C SER A 470 15.85 5.96 -7.37
N SER A 471 15.78 6.31 -8.66
CA SER A 471 16.65 7.34 -9.26
C SER A 471 16.51 8.71 -8.58
N ARG A 472 15.29 9.12 -8.18
CA ARG A 472 15.07 10.36 -7.43
C ARG A 472 15.67 10.31 -6.03
N TYR A 473 15.57 9.17 -5.35
CA TYR A 473 16.20 8.98 -4.04
C TYR A 473 17.71 9.13 -4.15
N VAL A 474 18.34 8.40 -5.09
CA VAL A 474 19.80 8.44 -5.31
C VAL A 474 20.25 9.84 -5.72
N MET A 475 19.50 10.55 -6.56
CA MET A 475 19.83 11.92 -6.95
C MET A 475 19.83 12.89 -5.76
N ASN A 476 18.88 12.75 -4.84
CA ASN A 476 18.90 13.54 -3.60
C ASN A 476 20.12 13.19 -2.75
N LEU A 477 20.42 11.91 -2.54
CA LEU A 477 21.59 11.47 -1.77
C LEU A 477 22.90 11.96 -2.37
N LEU A 478 23.03 11.96 -3.69
CA LEU A 478 24.21 12.49 -4.40
C LEU A 478 24.37 13.99 -4.18
N ILE A 479 23.29 14.75 -4.25
CA ILE A 479 23.30 16.20 -4.00
C ILE A 479 23.64 16.50 -2.54
N ILE A 480 23.06 15.76 -1.59
CA ILE A 480 23.37 15.87 -0.17
C ILE A 480 24.85 15.58 0.07
N ALA A 481 25.36 14.46 -0.46
CA ALA A 481 26.77 14.10 -0.36
C ALA A 481 27.68 15.22 -0.88
N SER A 482 27.35 15.79 -2.05
CA SER A 482 28.14 16.87 -2.64
C SER A 482 28.19 18.16 -1.80
N LYS A 483 27.12 18.46 -1.05
CA LYS A 483 27.04 19.62 -0.16
C LYS A 483 27.85 19.42 1.11
N CYS A 484 27.88 18.19 1.63
CA CYS A 484 28.66 17.84 2.82
C CYS A 484 30.16 17.75 2.49
N ASN A 485 30.51 17.01 1.43
CA ASN A 485 31.88 16.84 0.95
C ASN A 485 31.88 16.43 -0.53
N SER A 486 32.51 17.23 -1.39
CA SER A 486 32.55 16.97 -2.84
C SER A 486 33.17 15.62 -3.22
N SER A 487 34.09 15.08 -2.40
CA SER A 487 34.70 13.76 -2.63
C SER A 487 33.70 12.60 -2.45
N TRP A 488 32.71 12.74 -1.57
CA TRP A 488 31.70 11.70 -1.33
C TRP A 488 30.83 11.48 -2.57
N ALA A 489 30.50 12.54 -3.30
CA ALA A 489 29.73 12.43 -4.53
C ALA A 489 30.51 11.63 -5.61
N ALA A 490 31.83 11.83 -5.71
CA ALA A 490 32.67 11.07 -6.61
C ALA A 490 32.75 9.59 -6.21
N GLU A 491 32.90 9.29 -4.91
CA GLU A 491 32.89 7.90 -4.40
C GLU A 491 31.58 7.20 -4.74
N ILE A 492 30.43 7.86 -4.55
CA ILE A 492 29.11 7.29 -4.86
C ILE A 492 29.00 6.94 -6.34
N VAL A 493 29.38 7.86 -7.23
CA VAL A 493 29.31 7.63 -8.69
C VAL A 493 30.26 6.53 -9.15
N GLN A 494 31.39 6.33 -8.48
CA GLN A 494 32.32 5.24 -8.78
C GLN A 494 31.86 3.88 -8.23
N SER A 495 31.15 3.88 -7.09
CA SER A 495 30.79 2.65 -6.38
C SER A 495 29.47 2.05 -6.82
N TYR A 496 28.59 2.84 -7.46
CA TYR A 496 27.23 2.42 -7.81
C TYR A 496 26.88 2.77 -9.26
N PRO A 497 25.97 2.00 -9.92
CA PRO A 497 25.51 2.26 -11.29
C PRO A 497 24.51 3.44 -11.36
N VAL A 498 24.88 4.60 -10.81
CA VAL A 498 24.01 5.77 -10.65
C VAL A 498 23.47 6.27 -12.01
N VAL A 499 24.34 6.37 -13.01
CA VAL A 499 23.97 6.87 -14.35
C VAL A 499 22.96 5.94 -15.02
N ASP A 500 23.19 4.63 -14.93
CA ASP A 500 22.29 3.63 -15.50
C ASP A 500 20.91 3.71 -14.83
N LEU A 501 20.85 3.75 -13.50
CA LEU A 501 19.60 3.90 -12.76
C LEU A 501 18.82 5.15 -13.17
N ILE A 502 19.50 6.29 -13.37
CA ILE A 502 18.85 7.53 -13.80
C ILE A 502 18.32 7.43 -15.22
N ASN A 503 19.09 6.82 -16.13
CA ASN A 503 18.66 6.60 -17.50
C ASN A 503 17.43 5.68 -17.58
N GLN A 504 17.37 4.63 -16.76
CA GLN A 504 16.18 3.80 -16.61
C GLN A 504 15.00 4.63 -16.09
N GLY A 505 15.21 5.43 -15.02
CA GLY A 505 14.16 6.27 -14.45
C GLY A 505 13.59 7.30 -15.43
N ILE A 506 14.41 7.89 -16.28
CA ILE A 506 14.00 8.84 -17.33
C ILE A 506 13.21 8.14 -18.45
N LYS A 507 13.63 6.93 -18.83
CA LYS A 507 12.99 6.15 -19.90
C LYS A 507 11.61 5.64 -19.50
N ASP A 508 11.46 5.19 -18.26
CA ASP A 508 10.26 4.48 -17.81
C ASP A 508 9.10 5.40 -17.43
N ASN A 509 9.36 6.66 -17.04
CA ASN A 509 8.29 7.57 -16.66
C ASN A 509 8.57 9.05 -17.02
N VAL A 510 7.74 9.60 -17.89
CA VAL A 510 7.84 11.01 -18.35
C VAL A 510 7.29 12.00 -17.31
N ILE A 511 6.40 11.59 -16.40
CA ILE A 511 5.62 12.48 -15.52
C ILE A 511 6.49 13.31 -14.56
N ALA A 512 7.72 12.90 -14.26
CA ALA A 512 8.64 13.67 -13.44
C ALA A 512 10.09 13.71 -13.97
N SER A 513 10.27 13.41 -15.26
CA SER A 513 11.57 13.58 -15.94
C SER A 513 12.09 15.02 -15.83
N GLY A 514 11.19 16.01 -15.84
CA GLY A 514 11.56 17.42 -15.66
C GLY A 514 12.19 17.73 -14.32
N GLN A 515 11.77 17.06 -13.25
CA GLN A 515 12.36 17.25 -11.92
C GLN A 515 13.78 16.69 -11.88
N LEU A 516 13.98 15.48 -12.43
CA LEU A 516 15.31 14.86 -12.52
C LEU A 516 16.26 15.71 -13.37
N LEU A 517 15.80 16.23 -14.51
CA LEU A 517 16.61 17.10 -15.36
C LEU A 517 17.03 18.39 -14.62
N MET A 518 16.15 19.00 -13.84
CA MET A 518 16.52 20.15 -13.00
C MET A 518 17.60 19.81 -11.97
N GLN A 519 17.55 18.61 -11.37
CA GLN A 519 18.58 18.14 -10.44
C GLN A 519 19.92 17.84 -11.14
N ILE A 520 19.86 17.27 -12.35
CA ILE A 520 21.04 17.05 -13.20
C ILE A 520 21.68 18.39 -13.56
N ASP A 521 20.88 19.38 -13.97
CA ASP A 521 21.40 20.73 -14.28
C ASP A 521 22.05 21.37 -13.06
N TYR A 522 21.45 21.25 -11.88
CA TYR A 522 22.04 21.73 -10.62
C TYR A 522 23.40 21.05 -10.33
N LEU A 523 23.46 19.72 -10.43
CA LEU A 523 24.69 18.96 -10.20
C LEU A 523 25.79 19.36 -11.19
N ASN A 524 25.49 19.55 -12.47
CA ASN A 524 26.52 19.96 -13.44
C ASN A 524 27.09 21.35 -13.16
N GLN A 525 26.29 22.26 -12.61
CA GLN A 525 26.78 23.59 -12.21
C GLN A 525 27.70 23.52 -10.98
N LYS A 526 27.43 22.61 -10.04
CA LYS A 526 28.19 22.48 -8.77
C LYS A 526 29.35 21.50 -8.83
N LEU A 527 29.27 20.47 -9.67
CA LEU A 527 30.21 19.36 -9.80
C LEU A 527 30.51 19.10 -11.28
N SER A 528 30.93 20.14 -12.01
CA SER A 528 31.21 20.09 -13.45
C SER A 528 32.21 18.98 -13.84
N HIS A 529 33.15 18.65 -12.95
CA HIS A 529 34.13 17.59 -13.14
C HIS A 529 33.51 16.18 -13.31
N LEU A 530 32.29 15.94 -12.81
CA LEU A 530 31.62 14.65 -12.97
C LEU A 530 31.03 14.45 -14.38
N ARG A 531 30.87 15.54 -15.15
CA ARG A 531 30.25 15.57 -16.50
C ARG A 531 28.96 14.76 -16.55
N PHE A 532 28.09 14.99 -15.59
CA PHE A 532 26.94 14.14 -15.33
C PHE A 532 25.89 14.23 -16.44
N LYS A 533 25.69 15.44 -17.02
CA LYS A 533 24.74 15.64 -18.12
C LYS A 533 25.04 14.80 -19.35
N GLU A 534 26.33 14.70 -19.71
CA GLU A 534 26.81 14.03 -20.91
C GLU A 534 26.54 12.52 -20.88
N LYS A 535 26.33 11.98 -19.68
CA LYS A 535 26.10 10.55 -19.44
C LYS A 535 24.61 10.19 -19.35
N CYS A 536 23.73 11.18 -19.26
CA CYS A 536 22.30 10.98 -19.06
C CYS A 536 21.49 11.19 -20.36
N ILE A 537 20.45 10.38 -20.53
CA ILE A 537 19.47 10.53 -21.61
C ILE A 537 18.63 11.78 -21.35
N ILE A 538 18.45 12.62 -22.38
CA ILE A 538 17.55 13.78 -22.33
C ILE A 538 16.32 13.46 -23.18
N PRO A 539 15.12 13.31 -22.59
CA PRO A 539 13.92 13.01 -23.33
C PRO A 539 13.49 14.23 -24.16
N SER A 540 12.88 13.98 -25.33
CA SER A 540 12.40 15.04 -26.22
C SER A 540 11.22 15.83 -25.64
N HIS A 541 10.47 15.22 -24.72
CA HIS A 541 9.32 15.81 -24.05
C HIS A 541 9.52 15.70 -22.54
N VAL A 542 9.36 16.83 -21.85
CA VAL A 542 9.65 16.96 -20.42
C VAL A 542 8.44 17.54 -19.73
N SER A 543 8.01 16.92 -18.62
CA SER A 543 6.95 17.48 -17.79
C SER A 543 7.37 18.81 -17.16
N SER A 544 6.49 19.80 -17.18
CA SER A 544 6.76 21.10 -16.57
C SER A 544 6.78 20.97 -15.04
N VAL A 545 7.81 21.55 -14.41
CA VAL A 545 7.91 21.67 -12.95
C VAL A 545 7.50 23.08 -12.56
N THR A 546 6.53 23.21 -11.64
CA THR A 546 5.93 24.49 -11.25
C THR A 546 5.95 24.72 -9.73
N GLY A 547 5.52 25.91 -9.32
CA GLY A 547 5.27 26.25 -7.92
C GLY A 547 6.46 26.12 -6.97
N LYS A 548 6.14 25.84 -5.70
CA LYS A 548 7.13 25.74 -4.61
C LYS A 548 8.14 24.63 -4.84
N ARG A 549 7.75 23.52 -5.48
CA ARG A 549 8.68 22.47 -5.86
C ARG A 549 9.76 22.99 -6.80
N LYS A 550 9.38 23.70 -7.87
CA LYS A 550 10.34 24.28 -8.82
C LYS A 550 11.34 25.18 -8.10
N ASP A 551 10.84 26.05 -7.23
CA ASP A 551 11.67 26.99 -6.49
C ASP A 551 12.63 26.27 -5.54
N PHE A 552 12.14 25.23 -4.86
CA PHE A 552 12.93 24.43 -3.93
C PHE A 552 14.07 23.67 -4.65
N ILE A 553 13.79 23.03 -5.79
CA ILE A 553 14.81 22.35 -6.60
C ILE A 553 15.82 23.35 -7.14
N LYS A 554 15.38 24.50 -7.67
CA LYS A 554 16.31 25.53 -8.17
C LYS A 554 17.24 26.06 -7.09
N LYS A 555 16.71 26.32 -5.89
CA LYS A 555 17.46 26.87 -4.77
C LYS A 555 18.45 25.86 -4.19
N SER A 556 18.01 24.61 -4.01
CA SER A 556 18.73 23.63 -3.19
C SER A 556 19.32 22.46 -3.98
N GLY A 557 18.89 22.22 -5.22
CA GLY A 557 19.13 20.98 -5.96
C GLY A 557 18.33 19.78 -5.44
N LEU A 558 17.76 19.85 -4.25
CA LEU A 558 17.02 18.75 -3.63
C LEU A 558 15.59 18.70 -4.17
N ASN A 559 15.06 17.50 -4.34
CA ASN A 559 13.71 17.23 -4.84
C ASN A 559 12.96 16.34 -3.85
N PRO A 560 12.21 16.93 -2.91
CA PRO A 560 11.47 16.15 -1.93
C PRO A 560 10.40 15.26 -2.56
N PHE A 561 10.19 14.09 -1.97
CA PHE A 561 9.26 13.08 -2.49
C PHE A 561 7.93 13.12 -1.74
N TYR A 562 6.85 13.56 -2.38
CA TYR A 562 5.49 13.43 -1.86
C TYR A 562 4.74 12.29 -2.55
N PHE A 563 3.71 11.77 -1.89
CA PHE A 563 2.87 10.67 -2.37
C PHE A 563 1.50 11.16 -2.85
N CYS A 564 1.14 10.77 -4.07
CA CYS A 564 -0.25 10.73 -4.50
C CYS A 564 -0.87 9.42 -4.03
N THR A 565 -2.07 9.47 -3.47
CA THR A 565 -2.84 8.33 -2.97
C THR A 565 -4.00 8.06 -3.92
N TRP A 566 -3.75 7.31 -4.99
CA TRP A 566 -4.79 6.90 -5.94
C TRP A 566 -5.42 5.56 -5.58
N LEU A 567 -4.66 4.68 -4.91
CA LEU A 567 -5.04 3.32 -4.56
C LEU A 567 -4.65 2.94 -3.14
#